data_AF-A0A8T2PM20-F1
#
_entry.id   AF-A0A8T2PM20-F1
#
_cell.length_a   1.000
_cell.length_b   1.000
_cell.length_c   1.000
_cell.angle_alpha   90.00
_cell.angle_beta   90.00
_cell.angle_gamma   90.00
#
_symmetry.space_group_name_H-M   'P 1'
#
loop_
_entity.id
_entity.type
_entity.pdbx_description
1 polymer ?
#
loop_
_entity_poly.entity_id
_entity_poly.type
_entity_poly.pdbx_seq_one_letter_code
_entity_poly.pdbx_strand_id
1 'polypeptide(L)'
;MCPQCDKRCKVWQLSDTCLYAKVNLLFDNEGTVAFAMFMAVWATIFLEFWKRHRAYFVCQWKVFDWCEDEEELILEIVNNPNCNPKEYRHSYRRSTLVLILVTLMLLLIIGLTHALVVFRVIATVLLSEAKWEFLRDHANTAAVMMGAVLHYLTITIMTRVNRKVALKLCDIEKTRSLAATERSFTVKMFTFQFFTLFSSLIYVAFFLGRINGRPGSYVRIAGKWRLEECHPSGCLTDLFIQMAIIMVLKQTINNIFEFIVP
;
A
#
# COMPACT_ATOMS: atom_id res chain seq x y z
N MET A 1 17.62 -23.82 -17.62
CA MET A 1 17.81 -22.69 -16.69
C MET A 1 18.21 -23.21 -15.32
N CYS A 2 18.98 -22.42 -14.57
CA CYS A 2 19.45 -22.81 -13.23
C CYS A 2 18.27 -22.97 -12.25
N PRO A 3 18.40 -23.87 -11.26
CA PRO A 3 17.39 -24.01 -10.22
C PRO A 3 17.32 -22.75 -9.35
N GLN A 4 16.09 -22.31 -9.07
CA GLN A 4 15.80 -21.13 -8.23
C GLN A 4 15.92 -21.42 -6.73
N CYS A 5 15.97 -22.69 -6.32
CA CYS A 5 16.11 -23.09 -4.92
C CYS A 5 17.35 -23.95 -4.65
N ASP A 6 17.85 -23.89 -3.42
CA ASP A 6 19.11 -24.52 -3.02
C ASP A 6 19.01 -26.05 -2.86
N LYS A 7 17.82 -26.59 -2.59
CA LYS A 7 17.60 -28.03 -2.40
C LYS A 7 16.46 -28.55 -3.27
N ARG A 8 16.70 -29.67 -3.96
CA ARG A 8 15.70 -30.45 -4.71
C ARG A 8 14.92 -29.68 -5.81
N CYS A 9 15.44 -28.56 -6.31
CA CYS A 9 14.92 -27.97 -7.55
C CYS A 9 15.52 -28.65 -8.78
N LYS A 10 14.68 -29.02 -9.73
CA LYS A 10 15.12 -29.50 -11.04
C LYS A 10 15.56 -28.33 -11.92
N VAL A 11 16.50 -28.58 -12.81
CA VAL A 11 16.73 -27.69 -13.96
C VAL A 11 15.47 -27.71 -14.83
N TRP A 12 15.10 -26.54 -15.34
CA TRP A 12 13.85 -26.35 -16.11
C TRP A 12 14.15 -25.73 -17.47
N GLN A 13 13.26 -25.93 -18.45
CA GLN A 13 13.43 -25.44 -19.81
C GLN A 13 12.82 -24.05 -19.95
N LEU A 14 13.48 -23.17 -20.72
CA LEU A 14 12.97 -21.80 -20.92
C LEU A 14 11.66 -21.77 -21.73
N SER A 15 11.38 -22.81 -22.52
CA SER A 15 10.12 -22.96 -23.26
C SER A 15 8.89 -22.97 -22.35
N ASP A 16 9.04 -23.45 -21.13
CA ASP A 16 7.93 -23.58 -20.17
C ASP A 16 7.37 -22.22 -19.76
N THR A 17 8.14 -21.13 -19.92
CA THR A 17 7.72 -19.76 -19.60
C THR A 17 7.24 -18.97 -20.82
N CYS A 18 7.12 -19.58 -22.00
CA CYS A 18 6.79 -18.90 -23.25
C CYS A 18 5.44 -18.15 -23.20
N LEU A 19 4.41 -18.75 -22.59
CA LEU A 19 3.09 -18.10 -22.47
C LEU A 19 3.18 -16.82 -21.64
N TYR A 20 3.89 -16.88 -20.52
CA TYR A 20 4.08 -15.75 -19.64
C TYR A 20 4.95 -14.67 -20.31
N ALA A 21 5.96 -15.05 -21.08
CA ALA A 21 6.77 -14.11 -21.87
C ALA A 21 5.93 -13.39 -22.95
N LYS A 22 5.01 -14.08 -23.64
CA LYS A 22 4.07 -13.46 -24.59
C LYS A 22 3.15 -12.45 -23.91
N VAL A 23 2.64 -12.78 -22.72
CA VAL A 23 1.82 -11.85 -21.93
C VAL A 23 2.64 -10.65 -21.48
N ASN A 24 3.87 -10.84 -21.02
CA ASN A 24 4.73 -9.74 -20.62
C ASN A 24 5.05 -8.80 -21.80
N LEU A 25 5.29 -9.34 -23.01
CA LEU A 25 5.50 -8.53 -24.21
C LEU A 25 4.27 -7.68 -24.59
N LEU A 26 3.06 -8.15 -24.27
CA LEU A 26 1.84 -7.37 -24.49
C LEU A 26 1.80 -6.12 -23.59
N PHE A 27 2.30 -6.24 -22.35
CA PHE A 27 2.33 -5.14 -21.37
C PHE A 27 3.59 -4.27 -21.45
N ASP A 28 4.73 -4.85 -21.77
CA ASP A 28 6.02 -4.17 -21.86
C ASP A 28 6.37 -3.93 -23.33
N ASN A 29 5.59 -3.05 -23.96
CA ASN A 29 5.74 -2.65 -25.36
C ASN A 29 6.09 -1.16 -25.47
N GLU A 30 6.59 -0.70 -26.62
CA GLU A 30 6.94 0.71 -26.82
C GLU A 30 5.73 1.67 -26.63
N GLY A 31 4.52 1.19 -26.87
CA GLY A 31 3.28 1.92 -26.63
C GLY A 31 3.02 2.24 -25.16
N THR A 32 3.49 1.44 -24.20
CA THR A 32 3.29 1.75 -22.78
C THR A 32 4.16 2.91 -22.30
N VAL A 33 5.30 3.16 -22.95
CA VAL A 33 6.11 4.36 -22.73
C VAL A 33 5.32 5.61 -23.18
N ALA A 34 4.72 5.56 -24.37
CA ALA A 34 3.85 6.63 -24.86
C ALA A 34 2.63 6.84 -23.97
N PHE A 35 2.02 5.76 -23.49
CA PHE A 35 0.91 5.80 -22.54
C PHE A 35 1.32 6.44 -21.21
N ALA A 36 2.51 6.12 -20.67
CA ALA A 36 3.00 6.72 -19.42
C ALA A 36 3.18 8.26 -19.56
N MET A 37 3.72 8.73 -20.68
CA MET A 37 3.82 10.16 -20.98
C MET A 37 2.42 10.80 -21.08
N PHE A 38 1.49 10.16 -21.80
CA PHE A 38 0.11 10.62 -21.89
C PHE A 38 -0.57 10.68 -20.51
N MET A 39 -0.40 9.67 -19.66
CA MET A 39 -1.00 9.63 -18.32
C MET A 39 -0.49 10.77 -17.43
N ALA A 40 0.79 11.14 -17.53
CA ALA A 40 1.33 12.28 -16.81
C ALA A 40 0.68 13.60 -17.26
N VAL A 41 0.57 13.81 -18.58
CA VAL A 41 -0.10 15.00 -19.15
C VAL A 41 -1.58 15.01 -18.77
N TRP A 42 -2.28 13.89 -18.97
CA TRP A 42 -3.69 13.75 -18.64
C TRP A 42 -3.97 14.03 -17.16
N ALA A 43 -3.15 13.53 -16.23
CA ALA A 43 -3.31 13.79 -14.81
C ALA A 43 -3.19 15.29 -14.47
N THR A 44 -2.23 16.00 -15.06
CA THR A 44 -2.09 17.44 -14.86
C THR A 44 -3.28 18.22 -15.42
N ILE A 45 -3.71 17.89 -16.64
CA ILE A 45 -4.88 18.49 -17.30
C ILE A 45 -6.14 18.26 -16.46
N PHE A 46 -6.36 17.02 -16.00
CA PHE A 46 -7.48 16.65 -15.15
C PHE A 46 -7.51 17.46 -13.87
N LEU A 47 -6.38 17.64 -13.18
CA LEU A 47 -6.30 18.44 -11.95
C LEU A 47 -6.59 19.93 -12.21
N GLU A 48 -6.11 20.50 -13.31
CA GLU A 48 -6.41 21.90 -13.68
C GLU A 48 -7.89 22.10 -14.01
N PHE A 49 -8.48 21.20 -14.80
CA PHE A 49 -9.91 21.23 -15.09
C PHE A 49 -10.75 21.03 -13.82
N TRP A 50 -10.35 20.12 -12.93
CA TRP A 50 -11.03 19.91 -11.65
C TRP A 50 -10.99 21.16 -10.77
N LYS A 51 -9.83 21.83 -10.66
CA LYS A 51 -9.71 23.11 -9.94
C LYS A 51 -10.64 24.17 -10.50
N ARG A 52 -10.72 24.30 -11.83
CA ARG A 52 -11.63 25.24 -12.50
C ARG A 52 -13.10 24.89 -12.26
N HIS A 53 -13.44 23.61 -12.34
CA HIS A 53 -14.80 23.13 -12.12
C HIS A 53 -15.26 23.35 -10.67
N ARG A 54 -14.38 23.07 -9.70
CA ARG A 54 -14.62 23.38 -8.29
C ARG A 54 -14.87 24.88 -8.08
N ALA A 55 -14.05 25.75 -8.69
CA ALA A 55 -14.22 27.20 -8.56
C ALA A 55 -15.56 27.70 -9.14
N TYR A 56 -16.02 27.12 -10.26
CA TYR A 56 -17.33 27.40 -10.82
C TYR A 56 -18.45 27.10 -9.81
N PHE A 57 -18.42 25.92 -9.16
CA PHE A 57 -19.42 25.55 -8.16
C PHE A 57 -19.35 26.38 -6.88
N VAL A 58 -18.16 26.71 -6.39
CA VAL A 58 -18.00 27.61 -5.24
C VAL A 58 -18.66 28.98 -5.52
N CYS A 59 -18.52 29.50 -6.75
CA CYS A 59 -19.17 30.73 -7.17
C CYS A 59 -20.70 30.57 -7.30
N GLN A 60 -21.16 29.49 -7.96
CA GLN A 60 -22.58 29.21 -8.16
C GLN A 60 -23.34 29.05 -6.83
N TRP A 61 -22.74 28.34 -5.87
CA TRP A 61 -23.30 28.13 -4.54
C TRP A 61 -23.03 29.30 -3.58
N LYS A 62 -22.28 30.33 -4.00
CA LYS A 62 -21.94 31.53 -3.22
C LYS A 62 -21.21 31.21 -1.89
N VAL A 63 -20.37 30.17 -1.89
CA VAL A 63 -19.63 29.66 -0.71
C VAL A 63 -18.18 30.18 -0.71
N PHE A 64 -17.92 31.34 -1.32
CA PHE A 64 -16.55 31.86 -1.49
C PHE A 64 -15.97 32.45 -0.19
N ASP A 65 -16.83 33.01 0.67
CA ASP A 65 -16.47 33.64 1.96
C ASP A 65 -16.69 32.68 3.15
N TRP A 66 -16.95 31.41 2.87
CA TRP A 66 -17.24 30.44 3.89
C TRP A 66 -15.97 30.01 4.63
N CYS A 67 -15.97 30.21 5.95
CA CYS A 67 -14.88 29.84 6.83
C CYS A 67 -15.32 28.73 7.78
N GLU A 68 -14.86 27.49 7.53
CA GLU A 68 -15.17 26.31 8.35
C GLU A 68 -14.93 26.53 9.85
N ASP A 69 -13.86 27.24 10.20
CA ASP A 69 -13.51 27.51 11.61
C ASP A 69 -14.50 28.46 12.29
N GLU A 70 -15.11 29.38 11.55
CA GLU A 70 -16.11 30.32 12.08
C GLU A 70 -17.47 29.62 12.28
N GLU A 71 -17.87 28.77 11.33
CA GLU A 71 -19.12 28.00 11.44
C GLU A 71 -19.12 27.09 12.66
N GLU A 72 -18.02 26.36 12.90
CA GLU A 72 -17.91 25.50 14.09
C GLU A 72 -18.01 26.29 15.39
N LEU A 73 -17.39 27.48 15.45
CA LEU A 73 -17.47 28.34 16.62
C LEU A 73 -18.91 28.81 16.85
N ILE A 74 -19.60 29.23 15.79
CA ILE A 74 -21.01 29.64 15.85
C ILE A 74 -21.89 28.49 16.35
N LEU A 75 -21.69 27.27 15.83
CA LEU A 75 -22.42 26.09 16.27
C LEU A 75 -22.15 25.75 17.74
N GLU A 76 -20.90 25.88 18.22
CA GLU A 76 -20.54 25.63 19.63
C GLU A 76 -21.21 26.66 20.57
N ILE A 77 -21.30 27.93 20.15
CA ILE A 77 -21.98 29.00 20.90
C ILE A 77 -23.50 28.81 20.91
N VAL A 78 -24.11 28.46 19.77
CA VAL A 78 -25.56 28.22 19.68
C VAL A 78 -25.98 27.04 20.56
N ASN A 79 -25.16 26.00 20.63
CA ASN A 79 -25.47 24.81 21.42
C ASN A 79 -25.16 25.01 22.93
N ASN A 80 -24.23 25.92 23.27
CA ASN A 80 -23.91 26.28 24.65
C ASN A 80 -23.61 27.79 24.81
N PRO A 81 -24.55 28.58 25.38
CA PRO A 81 -24.39 30.02 25.58
C PRO A 81 -23.21 30.42 26.48
N ASN A 82 -22.77 29.52 27.38
CA ASN A 82 -21.63 29.74 28.27
C ASN A 82 -20.33 29.10 27.73
N CYS A 83 -20.24 28.87 26.42
CA CYS A 83 -19.03 28.35 25.78
C CYS A 83 -17.89 29.38 25.85
N ASN A 84 -16.79 29.02 26.51
CA ASN A 84 -15.57 29.81 26.43
C ASN A 84 -14.79 29.41 25.16
N PRO A 85 -14.33 30.38 24.35
CA PRO A 85 -13.53 30.08 23.16
C PRO A 85 -12.29 29.30 23.56
N LYS A 86 -12.03 28.16 22.90
CA LYS A 86 -10.85 27.32 23.18
C LYS A 86 -9.57 28.11 22.89
N GLU A 87 -8.83 28.48 23.92
CA GLU A 87 -7.50 29.07 23.75
C GLU A 87 -6.53 28.05 23.15
N TYR A 88 -6.16 28.28 21.89
CA TYR A 88 -5.21 27.43 21.19
C TYR A 88 -3.78 27.94 21.39
N ARG A 89 -2.94 27.13 22.05
CA ARG A 89 -1.49 27.35 22.12
C ARG A 89 -0.75 26.25 21.39
N HIS A 90 -0.09 26.61 20.29
CA HIS A 90 0.80 25.72 19.56
C HIS A 90 1.93 25.25 20.49
N SER A 91 1.93 23.95 20.81
CA SER A 91 3.02 23.33 21.55
C SER A 91 3.96 22.63 20.58
N TYR A 92 5.13 23.23 20.32
CA TYR A 92 6.17 22.63 19.48
C TYR A 92 6.52 21.21 19.94
N ARG A 93 6.60 20.96 21.26
CA ARG A 93 6.88 19.63 21.83
C ARG A 93 5.84 18.58 21.43
N ARG A 94 4.54 18.94 21.41
CA ARG A 94 3.47 18.02 21.00
C ARG A 94 3.54 17.74 19.50
N SER A 95 3.74 18.77 18.69
CA SER A 95 3.87 18.61 17.24
C SER A 95 5.07 17.72 16.87
N THR A 96 6.23 17.94 17.50
CA THR A 96 7.41 17.08 17.30
C THR A 96 7.16 15.64 17.77
N LEU A 97 6.47 15.44 18.90
CA LEU A 97 6.11 14.11 19.38
C LEU A 97 5.17 13.40 18.40
N VAL A 98 4.15 14.08 17.86
CA VAL A 98 3.26 13.51 16.85
C VAL A 98 4.04 13.13 15.59
N LEU A 99 4.96 13.98 15.13
CA LEU A 99 5.81 13.66 13.98
C LEU A 99 6.69 12.43 14.22
N ILE A 100 7.29 12.30 15.41
CA ILE A 100 8.07 11.12 15.80
C ILE A 100 7.18 9.86 15.82
N LEU A 101 5.96 9.94 16.36
CA LEU A 101 5.04 8.81 16.38
C LEU A 101 4.55 8.42 14.99
N VAL A 102 4.26 9.39 14.11
CA VAL A 102 3.91 9.12 12.70
C VAL A 102 5.05 8.41 12.00
N THR A 103 6.28 8.93 12.12
CA THR A 103 7.46 8.33 11.47
C THR A 103 7.77 6.94 12.01
N LEU A 104 7.66 6.71 13.33
CA LEU A 104 7.79 5.38 13.92
C LEU A 104 6.74 4.41 13.36
N MET A 105 5.48 4.84 13.26
CA MET A 105 4.42 4.01 12.68
C MET A 105 4.67 3.69 11.21
N LEU A 106 5.19 4.65 10.43
CA LEU A 106 5.59 4.41 9.04
C LEU A 106 6.69 3.35 8.94
N LEU A 107 7.72 3.44 9.76
CA LEU A 107 8.79 2.43 9.81
C LEU A 107 8.24 1.05 10.20
N LEU A 108 7.30 0.99 11.13
CA LEU A 108 6.63 -0.25 11.52
C LEU A 108 5.81 -0.85 10.37
N ILE A 109 5.04 -0.04 9.65
CA ILE A 109 4.25 -0.49 8.48
C ILE A 109 5.19 -1.02 7.38
N ILE A 110 6.23 -0.26 7.05
CA ILE A 110 7.22 -0.67 6.05
C ILE A 110 7.92 -1.96 6.51
N GLY A 111 8.35 -2.05 7.76
CA GLY A 111 9.01 -3.23 8.32
C GLY A 111 8.12 -4.47 8.27
N LEU A 112 6.86 -4.37 8.69
CA LEU A 112 5.91 -5.49 8.67
C LEU A 112 5.59 -5.94 7.25
N THR A 113 5.38 -5.01 6.31
CA THR A 113 5.13 -5.36 4.90
C THR A 113 6.31 -6.09 4.28
N HIS A 114 7.55 -5.70 4.58
CA HIS A 114 8.75 -6.40 4.12
C HIS A 114 8.94 -7.75 4.83
N ALA A 115 8.64 -7.83 6.12
CA ALA A 115 8.72 -9.07 6.89
C ALA A 115 7.78 -10.16 6.31
N LEU A 116 6.60 -9.80 5.80
CA LEU A 116 5.72 -10.73 5.10
C LEU A 116 6.35 -11.30 3.82
N VAL A 117 7.05 -10.45 3.05
CA VAL A 117 7.73 -10.91 1.84
C VAL A 117 8.82 -11.91 2.20
N VAL A 118 9.62 -11.62 3.25
CA VAL A 118 10.63 -12.57 3.77
C VAL A 118 9.97 -13.85 4.30
N PHE A 119 8.84 -13.75 5.00
CA PHE A 119 8.10 -14.92 5.49
C PHE A 119 7.66 -15.83 4.34
N ARG A 120 7.18 -15.29 3.21
CA ARG A 120 6.83 -16.08 2.01
C ARG A 120 8.02 -16.89 1.50
N VAL A 121 9.21 -16.29 1.46
CA VAL A 121 10.44 -17.00 1.06
C VAL A 121 10.75 -18.15 1.99
N ILE A 122 10.71 -17.91 3.30
CA ILE A 122 10.95 -18.95 4.32
C ILE A 122 9.90 -20.06 4.22
N ALA A 123 8.63 -19.71 4.06
CA ALA A 123 7.53 -20.67 3.93
C ALA A 123 7.70 -21.57 2.70
N THR A 124 8.17 -21.03 1.58
CA THR A 124 8.45 -21.80 0.35
C THR A 124 9.51 -22.87 0.60
N VAL A 125 10.60 -22.52 1.31
CA VAL A 125 11.65 -23.47 1.64
C VAL A 125 11.14 -24.52 2.62
N LEU A 126 10.41 -24.13 3.67
CA LEU A 126 9.84 -25.07 4.64
C LEU A 126 8.84 -26.05 3.99
N LEU A 127 8.01 -25.57 3.07
CA LEU A 127 7.05 -26.40 2.33
C LEU A 127 7.76 -27.37 1.37
N SER A 128 8.88 -26.95 0.77
CA SER A 128 9.69 -27.83 -0.09
C SER A 128 10.39 -28.95 0.68
N GLU A 129 10.63 -28.76 2.00
CA GLU A 129 11.21 -29.77 2.89
C GLU A 129 10.14 -30.59 3.64
N ALA A 130 8.85 -30.32 3.41
CA ALA A 130 7.77 -31.02 4.07
C ALA A 130 7.75 -32.53 3.72
N LYS A 131 7.35 -33.35 4.70
CA LYS A 131 7.29 -34.82 4.56
C LYS A 131 6.18 -35.29 3.63
N TRP A 132 5.14 -34.49 3.41
CA TRP A 132 4.01 -34.82 2.53
C TRP A 132 4.36 -34.54 1.07
N GLU A 133 4.27 -35.57 0.22
CA GLU A 133 4.63 -35.48 -1.20
C GLU A 133 3.77 -34.47 -1.96
N PHE A 134 2.47 -34.39 -1.65
CA PHE A 134 1.57 -33.42 -2.29
C PHE A 134 1.97 -31.96 -2.03
N LEU A 135 2.32 -31.64 -0.77
CA LEU A 135 2.79 -30.29 -0.38
C LEU A 135 4.15 -29.98 -1.00
N ARG A 136 4.99 -30.99 -1.18
CA ARG A 136 6.32 -30.85 -1.80
C ARG A 136 6.21 -30.55 -3.29
N ASP A 137 5.33 -31.26 -4.01
CA ASP A 137 5.17 -31.09 -5.46
C ASP A 137 4.45 -29.78 -5.82
N HIS A 138 3.56 -29.29 -4.95
CA HIS A 138 2.84 -28.03 -5.12
C HIS A 138 3.37 -26.89 -4.22
N ALA A 139 4.60 -27.02 -3.70
CA ALA A 139 5.14 -26.11 -2.68
C ALA A 139 5.13 -24.64 -3.10
N ASN A 140 5.48 -24.35 -4.36
CA ASN A 140 5.52 -22.98 -4.87
C ASN A 140 4.10 -22.38 -4.96
N THR A 141 3.15 -23.10 -5.56
CA THR A 141 1.74 -22.67 -5.64
C THR A 141 1.12 -22.50 -4.26
N ALA A 142 1.37 -23.43 -3.34
CA ALA A 142 0.88 -23.36 -1.96
C ALA A 142 1.48 -22.14 -1.22
N ALA A 143 2.78 -21.88 -1.38
CA ALA A 143 3.44 -20.73 -0.77
C ALA A 143 2.95 -19.39 -1.33
N VAL A 144 2.70 -19.31 -2.64
CA VAL A 144 2.11 -18.12 -3.29
C VAL A 144 0.70 -17.86 -2.77
N MET A 145 -0.15 -18.88 -2.70
CA MET A 145 -1.52 -18.77 -2.17
C MET A 145 -1.54 -18.37 -0.69
N MET A 146 -0.71 -19.02 0.14
CA MET A 146 -0.55 -18.67 1.55
C MET A 146 -0.04 -17.24 1.72
N GLY A 147 0.92 -16.81 0.90
CA GLY A 147 1.44 -15.45 0.88
C GLY A 147 0.37 -14.42 0.53
N ALA A 148 -0.47 -14.70 -0.48
CA ALA A 148 -1.57 -13.83 -0.88
C ALA A 148 -2.61 -13.67 0.24
N VAL A 149 -3.00 -14.77 0.89
CA VAL A 149 -3.94 -14.74 2.03
C VAL A 149 -3.37 -13.94 3.20
N LEU A 150 -2.10 -14.16 3.57
CA LEU A 150 -1.43 -13.43 4.65
C LEU A 150 -1.27 -11.94 4.33
N HIS A 151 -0.96 -11.60 3.08
CA HIS A 151 -0.86 -10.22 2.62
C HIS A 151 -2.21 -9.50 2.73
N TYR A 152 -3.29 -10.14 2.26
CA TYR A 152 -4.65 -9.62 2.39
C TYR A 152 -5.08 -9.44 3.86
N LEU A 153 -4.83 -10.45 4.71
CA LEU A 153 -5.11 -10.37 6.14
C LEU A 153 -4.33 -9.22 6.79
N THR A 154 -3.06 -9.05 6.42
CA THR A 154 -2.24 -7.97 7.00
C THR A 154 -2.71 -6.60 6.55
N ILE A 155 -3.08 -6.40 5.28
CA ILE A 155 -3.67 -5.14 4.82
C ILE A 155 -4.96 -4.82 5.60
N THR A 156 -5.82 -5.82 5.80
CA THR A 156 -7.09 -5.66 6.52
C THR A 156 -6.87 -5.28 8.00
N ILE A 157 -5.99 -6.00 8.68
CA ILE A 157 -5.64 -5.73 10.08
C ILE A 157 -4.95 -4.37 10.20
N MET A 158 -3.97 -4.10 9.35
CA MET A 158 -3.21 -2.84 9.36
C MET A 158 -4.12 -1.65 9.08
N THR A 159 -5.10 -1.77 8.19
CA THR A 159 -6.11 -0.74 7.94
C THR A 159 -6.90 -0.37 9.20
N ARG A 160 -7.32 -1.37 9.99
CA ARG A 160 -8.03 -1.15 11.26
C ARG A 160 -7.13 -0.51 12.31
N VAL A 161 -5.87 -0.95 12.40
CA VAL A 161 -4.86 -0.39 13.31
C VAL A 161 -4.56 1.07 12.93
N ASN A 162 -4.25 1.34 11.66
CA ASN A 162 -3.97 2.67 11.13
C ASN A 162 -5.08 3.67 11.46
N ARG A 163 -6.35 3.27 11.35
CA ARG A 163 -7.49 4.11 11.76
C ARG A 163 -7.45 4.44 13.25
N LYS A 164 -7.33 3.44 14.12
CA LYS A 164 -7.27 3.65 15.58
C LYS A 164 -6.09 4.53 15.99
N VAL A 165 -4.95 4.29 15.37
CA VAL A 165 -3.71 5.04 15.60
C VAL A 165 -3.86 6.49 15.11
N ALA A 166 -4.37 6.70 13.90
CA ALA A 166 -4.58 8.05 13.36
C ALA A 166 -5.53 8.86 14.26
N LEU A 167 -6.61 8.27 14.76
CA LEU A 167 -7.49 8.92 15.74
C LEU A 167 -6.73 9.28 17.02
N LYS A 168 -5.97 8.33 17.59
CA LYS A 168 -5.22 8.59 18.82
C LYS A 168 -4.14 9.67 18.65
N LEU A 169 -3.51 9.73 17.49
CA LEU A 169 -2.54 10.78 17.14
C LEU A 169 -3.22 12.15 17.04
N CYS A 170 -4.43 12.22 16.48
CA CYS A 170 -5.20 13.46 16.41
C CYS A 170 -5.63 13.94 17.80
N ASP A 171 -6.03 13.02 18.70
CA ASP A 171 -6.33 13.36 20.11
C ASP A 171 -5.12 13.98 20.84
N ILE A 172 -3.90 13.53 20.51
CA ILE A 172 -2.66 14.03 21.10
C ILE A 172 -2.28 15.40 20.52
N GLU A 173 -2.52 15.62 19.23
CA GLU A 173 -2.19 16.86 18.52
C GLU A 173 -3.00 18.06 19.04
N LYS A 174 -4.25 17.82 19.51
CA LYS A 174 -5.18 18.84 20.02
C LYS A 174 -5.24 20.08 19.12
N THR A 175 -5.83 19.93 17.94
CA THR A 175 -6.09 20.96 16.93
C THR A 175 -7.12 22.01 17.39
N ARG A 176 -7.16 23.16 16.70
CA ARG A 176 -8.05 24.30 17.02
C ARG A 176 -9.53 24.00 16.72
N SER A 177 -9.81 23.35 15.60
CA SER A 177 -11.15 23.04 15.07
C SER A 177 -11.31 21.55 14.75
N LEU A 178 -12.56 21.08 14.64
CA LEU A 178 -12.89 19.72 14.19
C LEU A 178 -12.47 19.55 12.73
N ALA A 179 -12.72 20.51 11.86
CA ALA A 179 -12.27 20.51 10.47
C ALA A 179 -10.75 20.36 10.36
N ALA A 180 -9.98 21.08 11.18
CA ALA A 180 -8.52 20.88 11.22
C ALA A 180 -8.13 19.48 11.71
N THR A 181 -8.89 18.91 12.65
CA THR A 181 -8.72 17.53 13.13
C THR A 181 -8.98 16.54 12.01
N GLU A 182 -10.06 16.72 11.24
CA GLU A 182 -10.44 15.84 10.12
C GLU A 182 -9.45 15.92 8.96
N ARG A 183 -8.97 17.12 8.62
CA ARG A 183 -7.90 17.29 7.62
C ARG A 183 -6.62 16.58 8.07
N SER A 184 -6.22 16.77 9.32
CA SER A 184 -5.03 16.13 9.88
C SER A 184 -5.16 14.60 9.96
N PHE A 185 -6.34 14.10 10.34
CA PHE A 185 -6.68 12.69 10.30
C PHE A 185 -6.59 12.13 8.87
N THR A 186 -7.17 12.84 7.90
CA THR A 186 -7.20 12.44 6.49
C THR A 186 -5.78 12.29 5.94
N VAL A 187 -4.90 13.25 6.18
CA VAL A 187 -3.50 13.19 5.73
C VAL A 187 -2.76 12.01 6.38
N LYS A 188 -2.89 11.81 7.69
CA LYS A 188 -2.24 10.68 8.40
C LYS A 188 -2.74 9.33 7.90
N MET A 189 -4.07 9.18 7.81
CA MET A 189 -4.71 7.95 7.35
C MET A 189 -4.34 7.64 5.90
N PHE A 190 -4.37 8.64 5.01
CA PHE A 190 -3.93 8.51 3.62
C PHE A 190 -2.47 8.07 3.54
N THR A 191 -1.58 8.68 4.32
CA THR A 191 -0.16 8.34 4.34
C THR A 191 0.05 6.89 4.81
N PHE A 192 -0.59 6.48 5.92
CA PHE A 192 -0.48 5.10 6.40
C PHE A 192 -1.05 4.08 5.40
N GLN A 193 -2.18 4.39 4.77
CA GLN A 193 -2.78 3.57 3.71
C GLN A 193 -1.85 3.46 2.49
N PHE A 194 -1.25 4.57 2.06
CA PHE A 194 -0.31 4.59 0.94
C PHE A 194 0.83 3.62 1.17
N PHE A 195 1.53 3.70 2.31
CA PHE A 195 2.63 2.76 2.59
C PHE A 195 2.14 1.34 2.83
N THR A 196 0.98 1.12 3.44
CA THR A 196 0.43 -0.22 3.62
C THR A 196 0.15 -0.92 2.28
N LEU A 197 -0.33 -0.18 1.28
CA LEU A 197 -0.70 -0.73 -0.03
C LEU A 197 0.47 -0.78 -1.01
N PHE A 198 1.29 0.28 -1.08
CA PHE A 198 2.31 0.44 -2.11
C PHE A 198 3.70 -0.04 -1.67
N SER A 199 4.00 -0.19 -0.36
CA SER A 199 5.33 -0.61 0.12
C SER A 199 5.75 -1.98 -0.45
N SER A 200 4.88 -2.99 -0.41
CA SER A 200 5.20 -4.29 -0.99
C SER A 200 5.43 -4.20 -2.50
N LEU A 201 4.72 -3.31 -3.19
CA LEU A 201 4.87 -3.18 -4.63
C LEU A 201 6.18 -2.50 -5.01
N ILE A 202 6.55 -1.45 -4.27
CA ILE A 202 7.83 -0.77 -4.41
C ILE A 202 8.97 -1.77 -4.16
N TYR A 203 8.84 -2.63 -3.15
CA TYR A 203 9.81 -3.71 -2.92
C TYR A 203 9.96 -4.64 -4.12
N VAL A 204 8.84 -5.17 -4.64
CA VAL A 204 8.84 -6.10 -5.77
C VAL A 204 9.34 -5.45 -7.06
N ALA A 205 9.01 -4.17 -7.31
CA ALA A 205 9.42 -3.47 -8.52
C ALA A 205 10.91 -3.08 -8.53
N PHE A 206 11.45 -2.61 -7.40
CA PHE A 206 12.79 -2.00 -7.35
C PHE A 206 13.86 -2.91 -6.73
N PHE A 207 13.50 -3.75 -5.75
CA PHE A 207 14.48 -4.51 -4.95
C PHE A 207 14.50 -6.01 -5.29
N LEU A 208 13.35 -6.60 -5.63
CA LEU A 208 13.27 -8.03 -5.95
C LEU A 208 14.08 -8.37 -7.21
N GLY A 209 14.88 -9.45 -7.14
CA GLY A 209 15.70 -9.93 -8.25
C GLY A 209 16.95 -9.11 -8.56
N ARG A 210 17.10 -7.89 -8.03
CA ARG A 210 18.29 -7.03 -8.25
C ARG A 210 19.46 -7.36 -7.33
N ILE A 211 19.21 -7.96 -6.16
CA ILE A 211 20.20 -8.15 -5.07
C ILE A 211 20.62 -9.63 -4.93
N ASN A 212 20.26 -10.51 -5.87
CA ASN A 212 20.38 -11.97 -5.64
C ASN A 212 21.80 -12.53 -5.84
N GLY A 213 22.71 -11.77 -6.43
CA GLY A 213 24.08 -12.22 -6.73
C GLY A 213 24.14 -13.13 -7.97
N ARG A 214 25.16 -13.99 -8.03
CA ARG A 214 25.40 -14.89 -9.18
C ARG A 214 25.40 -16.36 -8.76
N PRO A 215 25.13 -17.30 -9.68
CA PRO A 215 25.30 -18.72 -9.41
C PRO A 215 26.67 -19.05 -8.81
N GLY A 216 26.67 -19.66 -7.63
CA GLY A 216 27.88 -19.96 -6.84
C GLY A 216 28.20 -18.97 -5.72
N SER A 217 27.69 -17.73 -5.78
CA SER A 217 27.83 -16.73 -4.72
C SER A 217 26.53 -15.92 -4.57
N TYR A 218 25.50 -16.55 -4.00
CA TYR A 218 24.20 -15.93 -3.74
C TYR A 218 24.24 -15.09 -2.47
N VAL A 219 23.51 -13.97 -2.48
CA VAL A 219 23.25 -13.19 -1.25
C VAL A 219 22.23 -13.97 -0.42
N ARG A 220 22.57 -14.24 0.85
CA ARG A 220 21.73 -15.02 1.77
C ARG A 220 21.29 -14.19 2.96
N ILE A 221 20.00 -14.19 3.24
CA ILE A 221 19.44 -13.61 4.47
C ILE A 221 19.93 -14.45 5.65
N ALA A 222 20.58 -13.80 6.61
CA ALA A 222 21.18 -14.43 7.80
C ALA A 222 22.11 -15.63 7.46
N GLY A 223 22.73 -15.64 6.28
CA GLY A 223 23.63 -16.70 5.82
C GLY A 223 22.95 -18.04 5.48
N LYS A 224 21.64 -18.18 5.66
CA LYS A 224 20.91 -19.46 5.53
C LYS A 224 19.90 -19.50 4.39
N TRP A 225 19.20 -18.40 4.13
CA TRP A 225 18.06 -18.39 3.20
C TRP A 225 18.39 -17.56 1.95
N ARG A 226 18.24 -18.15 0.77
CA ARG A 226 18.41 -17.46 -0.52
C ARG A 226 17.22 -16.55 -0.79
N LEU A 227 17.48 -15.34 -1.29
CA LEU A 227 16.42 -14.41 -1.69
C LEU A 227 15.62 -14.96 -2.87
N GLU A 228 14.35 -14.57 -2.96
CA GLU A 228 13.47 -14.96 -4.06
C GLU A 228 13.96 -14.39 -5.39
N GLU A 229 14.04 -15.25 -6.39
CA GLU A 229 14.35 -14.88 -7.77
C GLU A 229 13.09 -14.55 -8.52
N CYS A 230 13.20 -13.52 -9.34
CA CYS A 230 12.13 -13.12 -10.21
C CYS A 230 11.92 -14.16 -11.31
N HIS A 231 10.69 -14.27 -11.81
CA HIS A 231 10.42 -15.06 -13.02
C HIS A 231 11.31 -14.54 -14.17
N PRO A 232 11.76 -15.38 -15.12
CA PRO A 232 12.69 -14.99 -16.19
C PRO A 232 12.09 -13.92 -17.11
N SER A 233 10.77 -13.90 -17.16
CA SER A 233 9.91 -12.97 -17.88
C SER A 233 9.59 -11.69 -17.09
N GLY A 234 10.14 -11.52 -15.88
CA GLY A 234 9.90 -10.37 -15.00
C GLY A 234 8.85 -10.61 -13.91
N CYS A 235 8.81 -9.69 -12.94
CA CYS A 235 7.92 -9.70 -11.77
C CYS A 235 6.81 -8.65 -11.89
N LEU A 236 6.84 -7.88 -12.98
CA LEU A 236 5.91 -6.78 -13.25
C LEU A 236 4.48 -7.30 -13.44
N THR A 237 4.35 -8.45 -14.07
CA THR A 237 3.09 -9.21 -14.27
C THR A 237 2.51 -9.74 -12.95
N ASP A 238 3.33 -10.29 -12.04
CA ASP A 238 2.86 -10.70 -10.71
C ASP A 238 2.36 -9.48 -9.91
N LEU A 239 3.06 -8.34 -10.05
CA LEU A 239 2.67 -7.07 -9.46
C LEU A 239 1.35 -6.54 -10.02
N PHE A 240 1.19 -6.58 -11.34
CA PHE A 240 -0.01 -6.14 -12.03
C PHE A 240 -1.22 -6.98 -11.62
N ILE A 241 -1.06 -8.31 -11.56
CA ILE A 241 -2.11 -9.22 -11.11
C ILE A 241 -2.48 -8.91 -9.65
N GLN A 242 -1.49 -8.70 -8.77
CA GLN A 242 -1.73 -8.32 -7.38
C GLN A 242 -2.50 -6.99 -7.27
N MET A 243 -2.16 -5.98 -8.08
CA MET A 243 -2.87 -4.70 -8.12
C MET A 243 -4.28 -4.82 -8.67
N ALA A 244 -4.48 -5.53 -9.77
CA ALA A 244 -5.78 -5.78 -10.35
C ALA A 244 -6.70 -6.50 -9.35
N ILE A 245 -6.18 -7.55 -8.69
CA ILE A 245 -6.95 -8.29 -7.66
C ILE A 245 -7.29 -7.36 -6.50
N ILE A 246 -6.33 -6.61 -5.94
CA ILE A 246 -6.62 -5.74 -4.79
C ILE A 246 -7.63 -4.65 -5.17
N MET A 247 -7.49 -4.00 -6.32
CA MET A 247 -8.42 -2.95 -6.76
C MET A 247 -9.82 -3.50 -7.04
N VAL A 248 -9.94 -4.58 -7.80
CA VAL A 248 -11.24 -5.19 -8.14
C VAL A 248 -11.90 -5.76 -6.89
N LEU A 249 -11.17 -6.55 -6.10
CA LEU A 249 -11.72 -7.21 -4.91
C LEU A 249 -12.11 -6.18 -3.84
N LYS A 250 -11.26 -5.19 -3.56
CA LYS A 250 -11.58 -4.14 -2.59
C LYS A 250 -12.78 -3.31 -3.03
N GLN A 251 -12.83 -2.89 -4.30
CA GLN A 251 -13.95 -2.10 -4.80
C GLN A 251 -15.25 -2.89 -4.77
N THR A 252 -15.21 -4.16 -5.18
CA THR A 252 -16.40 -5.03 -5.21
C THR A 252 -16.91 -5.33 -3.79
N ILE A 253 -16.02 -5.72 -2.88
CA ILE A 253 -16.40 -6.02 -1.50
C ILE A 253 -16.90 -4.77 -0.78
N ASN A 254 -16.26 -3.62 -0.96
CA ASN A 254 -16.71 -2.37 -0.32
C ASN A 254 -18.09 -1.95 -0.85
N ASN A 255 -18.30 -2.00 -2.17
CA ASN A 255 -19.61 -1.67 -2.75
C ASN A 255 -20.71 -2.63 -2.26
N ILE A 256 -20.41 -3.93 -2.12
CA ILE A 256 -21.36 -4.92 -1.58
C ILE A 256 -21.66 -4.61 -0.10
N PHE A 257 -20.62 -4.33 0.70
CA PHE A 257 -20.79 -4.04 2.12
C PHE A 257 -21.58 -2.75 2.35
N GLU A 258 -21.32 -1.70 1.57
CA GLU A 258 -22.05 -0.42 1.62
C GLU A 258 -23.51 -0.58 1.16
N PHE A 259 -23.78 -1.50 0.24
CA PHE A 259 -25.16 -1.80 -0.15
C PHE A 259 -25.92 -2.63 0.91
N ILE A 260 -25.23 -3.51 1.63
CA ILE A 260 -25.84 -4.42 2.62
C ILE A 260 -25.95 -3.78 4.01
N VAL A 261 -24.98 -2.96 4.40
CA VAL A 261 -24.92 -2.30 5.70
C VAL A 261 -25.14 -0.80 5.50
N PRO A 262 -26.34 -0.26 5.83
CA PRO A 262 -26.64 1.17 5.72
C PRO A 262 -25.89 2.02 6.75
#